data_AF-A0A2E0TSU5-F1
#
_entry.id   AF-A0A2E0TSU5-F1
#
_cell.length_a   1.000
_cell.length_b   1.000
_cell.length_c   1.000
_cell.angle_alpha   90.00
_cell.angle_beta   90.00
_cell.angle_gamma   90.00
#
_symmetry.space_group_name_H-M   'P 1'
#
loop_
_entity.id
_entity.type
_entity.pdbx_description
1 polymer ?
#
loop_
_entity_poly.entity_id
_entity_poly.type
_entity_poly.pdbx_seq_one_letter_code
_entity_poly.pdbx_strand_id
1 'polypeptide(L)'
;MGRRVLPLDEVRADGWFERLGDGAPQFRELCEALGEKVVAFAIVAGVRITAVALDRRAPDASVVSFCLGDEEDEHQLPLGELRRRLASSLLADEPFPTTLSASPTAQELQRFIGYRYLLLAPLFGLTLCHLELADEGEEDEDVEPPRVLVDLGAARDLVPLSELRQLIKDRVRTEGQAAAGASPFAIDLNVVPKAAEANAAGQWSKTIELLGAWPGPLSMLMRTREGQELAPEVKASLARALGLLGTAYVELGNYEWAEEVLRLGIQWGQAVGGDATADLFRRLGHAHVIRDRHGQAIGLLRRALALGAAREDVLPLLARSFVARERFVAAAICVEEARSLGVDGEELEATHDRATEALGETWARFRAVVPASFGER
;
A
#
# COMPACT_ATOMS: atom_id res chain seq x y z
N MET A 1 12.75 42.53 -25.83
CA MET A 1 12.82 41.73 -24.60
C MET A 1 13.98 40.78 -24.75
N GLY A 2 15.13 41.10 -24.17
CA GLY A 2 16.25 40.16 -24.13
C GLY A 2 15.97 39.08 -23.09
N ARG A 3 16.58 37.91 -23.30
CA ARG A 3 16.67 36.86 -22.29
C ARG A 3 18.13 36.72 -21.93
N ARG A 4 18.40 36.73 -20.64
CA ARG A 4 19.74 36.52 -20.13
C ARG A 4 19.91 35.04 -19.83
N VAL A 5 20.81 34.40 -20.58
CA VAL A 5 21.14 32.98 -20.44
C VAL A 5 22.43 32.86 -19.63
N LEU A 6 22.38 32.13 -18.52
CA LEU A 6 23.49 31.93 -17.60
C LEU A 6 23.88 30.45 -17.58
N PRO A 7 25.10 30.07 -18.01
CA PRO A 7 25.55 28.69 -17.97
C PRO A 7 25.72 28.21 -16.53
N LEU A 8 25.41 26.94 -16.26
CA LEU A 8 25.50 26.35 -14.92
C LEU A 8 26.72 25.44 -14.73
N ASP A 9 27.62 25.36 -15.71
CA ASP A 9 28.78 24.44 -15.69
C ASP A 9 29.64 24.57 -14.42
N GLU A 10 29.86 25.80 -13.93
CA GLU A 10 30.68 26.07 -12.74
C GLU A 10 29.99 25.74 -11.41
N VAL A 11 28.66 25.62 -11.40
CA VAL A 11 27.86 25.40 -10.18
C VAL A 11 27.22 24.02 -10.12
N ARG A 12 27.26 23.28 -11.23
CA ARG A 12 26.69 21.95 -11.36
C ARG A 12 27.42 20.95 -10.47
N ALA A 13 26.66 20.07 -9.83
CA ALA A 13 27.20 19.08 -8.91
C ALA A 13 27.28 17.67 -9.51
N ASP A 14 27.14 17.48 -10.82
CA ASP A 14 27.12 16.15 -11.43
C ASP A 14 28.29 15.27 -10.97
N GLY A 15 28.01 14.00 -10.68
CA GLY A 15 29.00 13.04 -10.23
C GLY A 15 29.55 13.28 -8.81
N TRP A 16 28.98 14.20 -8.02
CA TRP A 16 29.52 14.55 -6.70
C TRP A 16 29.50 13.36 -5.74
N PHE A 17 28.45 12.54 -5.79
CA PHE A 17 28.26 11.42 -4.89
C PHE A 17 29.24 10.28 -5.20
N GLU A 18 29.46 10.02 -6.49
CA GLU A 18 30.43 9.05 -7.01
C GLU A 18 31.86 9.45 -6.63
N ARG A 19 32.21 10.74 -6.78
CA ARG A 19 33.53 11.27 -6.39
C ARG A 19 33.80 11.12 -4.89
N LEU A 20 32.78 11.18 -4.03
CA LEU A 20 32.94 10.91 -2.60
C LEU A 20 33.25 9.43 -2.34
N GLY A 21 32.68 8.52 -3.13
CA GLY A 21 32.92 7.09 -3.03
C GLY A 21 34.30 6.64 -3.50
N ASP A 22 34.90 7.33 -4.47
CA ASP A 22 36.25 7.02 -4.98
C ASP A 22 37.35 7.21 -3.92
N GLY A 23 37.10 8.01 -2.88
CA GLY A 23 38.08 8.36 -1.85
C GLY A 23 38.04 7.53 -0.56
N ALA A 24 37.05 6.66 -0.36
CA ALA A 24 36.85 5.98 0.93
C ALA A 24 36.25 4.58 0.78
N PRO A 25 36.99 3.49 1.08
CA PRO A 25 36.45 2.13 0.99
C PRO A 25 35.26 1.90 1.95
N GLN A 26 35.24 2.56 3.11
CA GLN A 26 34.11 2.49 4.05
C GLN A 26 32.83 3.13 3.52
N PHE A 27 32.92 4.02 2.51
CA PHE A 27 31.76 4.68 1.92
C PHE A 27 30.89 3.70 1.13
N ARG A 28 31.52 2.76 0.42
CA ARG A 28 30.80 1.72 -0.32
C ARG A 28 30.05 0.78 0.62
N GLU A 29 30.70 0.35 1.71
CA GLU A 29 30.06 -0.47 2.75
C GLU A 29 28.88 0.25 3.40
N LEU A 30 29.00 1.56 3.65
CA LEU A 30 27.91 2.38 4.18
C LEU A 30 26.73 2.48 3.20
N CYS A 31 27.02 2.67 1.91
CA CYS A 31 26.00 2.71 0.85
C CYS A 31 25.30 1.36 0.69
N GLU A 32 26.04 0.25 0.76
CA GLU A 32 25.47 -1.12 0.75
C GLU A 32 24.58 -1.36 1.98
N ALA A 33 24.97 -0.85 3.14
CA ALA A 33 24.26 -1.01 4.40
C ALA A 33 22.95 -0.19 4.47
N LEU A 34 22.98 1.06 4.02
CA LEU A 34 21.89 2.02 4.24
C LEU A 34 21.08 2.35 2.98
N GLY A 35 21.67 2.13 1.81
CA GLY A 35 21.21 2.60 0.50
C GLY A 35 21.87 3.92 0.11
N GLU A 36 22.30 4.02 -1.15
CA GLU A 36 22.97 5.21 -1.71
C GLU A 36 22.19 6.51 -1.48
N LYS A 37 20.87 6.47 -1.70
CA LYS A 37 19.98 7.63 -1.53
C LYS A 37 19.94 8.14 -0.09
N VAL A 38 19.96 7.24 0.88
CA VAL A 38 19.91 7.60 2.31
C VAL A 38 21.22 8.28 2.72
N VAL A 39 22.35 7.74 2.27
CA VAL A 39 23.67 8.32 2.52
C VAL A 39 23.77 9.69 1.84
N ALA A 40 23.34 9.81 0.59
CA ALA A 40 23.31 11.07 -0.13
C ALA A 40 22.44 12.12 0.58
N PHE A 41 21.22 11.74 1.01
CA PHE A 41 20.33 12.62 1.74
C PHE A 41 20.89 13.07 3.09
N ALA A 42 21.57 12.18 3.81
CA ALA A 42 22.27 12.53 5.04
C ALA A 42 23.29 13.64 4.77
N ILE A 43 24.14 13.48 3.76
CA ILE A 43 25.16 14.48 3.40
C ILE A 43 24.52 15.82 3.00
N VAL A 44 23.49 15.79 2.15
CA VAL A 44 22.79 17.02 1.73
C VAL A 44 22.10 17.72 2.90
N ALA A 45 21.60 16.96 3.87
CA ALA A 45 20.99 17.48 5.10
C ALA A 45 22.02 17.88 6.18
N GLY A 46 23.32 17.74 5.92
CA GLY A 46 24.37 18.03 6.90
C GLY A 46 24.47 17.02 8.04
N VAL A 47 23.99 15.79 7.83
CA VAL A 47 24.04 14.68 8.79
C VAL A 47 25.26 13.81 8.52
N ARG A 48 26.12 13.66 9.51
CA ARG A 48 27.31 12.82 9.45
C ARG A 48 27.07 11.51 10.18
N ILE A 49 26.98 10.41 9.44
CA ILE A 49 26.80 9.08 10.01
C ILE A 49 28.12 8.59 10.59
N THR A 50 28.12 8.22 11.87
CA THR A 50 29.31 7.77 12.61
C THR A 50 29.37 6.25 12.72
N ALA A 51 28.23 5.59 12.92
CA ALA A 51 28.15 4.14 13.05
C ALA A 51 26.78 3.58 12.61
N VAL A 52 26.76 2.30 12.25
CA VAL A 52 25.53 1.57 11.90
C VAL A 52 25.55 0.19 12.57
N ALA A 53 24.53 -0.09 13.38
CA ALA A 53 24.26 -1.41 13.94
C ALA A 53 23.15 -2.07 13.13
N LEU A 54 23.54 -2.97 12.21
CA LEU A 54 22.63 -3.61 11.27
C LEU A 54 21.79 -4.71 11.91
N ASP A 55 20.47 -4.61 11.76
CA ASP A 55 19.55 -5.72 11.99
C ASP A 55 19.16 -6.34 10.64
N ARG A 56 19.71 -7.52 10.35
CA ARG A 56 19.44 -8.26 9.10
C ARG A 56 18.03 -8.80 9.01
N ARG A 57 17.30 -8.91 10.12
CA ARG A 57 15.92 -9.41 10.17
C ARG A 57 14.92 -8.28 9.99
N ALA A 58 15.26 -7.09 10.46
CA ALA A 58 14.45 -5.88 10.34
C ALA A 58 15.34 -4.68 9.96
N PRO A 59 15.65 -4.46 8.66
CA PRO A 59 16.56 -3.42 8.22
C PRO A 59 16.21 -2.01 8.74
N ASP A 60 14.92 -1.66 8.82
CA ASP A 60 14.47 -0.35 9.34
C ASP A 60 14.66 -0.19 10.86
N ALA A 61 14.83 -1.30 11.60
CA ALA A 61 15.16 -1.30 13.02
C ALA A 61 16.67 -1.20 13.28
N SER A 62 17.50 -1.27 12.22
CA SER A 62 18.94 -1.02 12.33
C SER A 62 19.17 0.35 12.97
N VAL A 63 20.05 0.41 13.96
CA VAL A 63 20.32 1.66 14.69
C VAL A 63 21.45 2.39 13.98
N VAL A 64 21.21 3.66 13.66
CA VAL A 64 22.20 4.54 13.04
C VAL A 64 22.61 5.60 14.06
N SER A 65 23.90 5.70 14.30
CA SER A 65 24.51 6.80 15.07
C SER A 65 24.98 7.90 14.11
N PHE A 66 24.70 9.15 14.45
CA PHE A 66 25.07 10.29 13.62
C PHE A 66 25.24 11.58 14.43
N CYS A 67 25.95 12.55 13.85
CA CYS A 67 26.06 13.93 14.34
C CYS A 67 25.39 14.89 13.35
N LEU A 68 24.95 16.04 13.84
CA LEU A 68 24.36 17.11 13.04
C LEU A 68 25.39 18.23 12.85
N GLY A 69 25.74 18.54 11.60
CA GLY A 69 26.74 19.57 11.29
C GLY A 69 28.08 19.31 11.99
N ASP A 70 28.57 20.34 12.69
CA ASP A 70 29.83 20.32 13.44
C ASP A 70 29.64 19.99 14.94
N GLU A 71 28.44 19.59 15.35
CA GLU A 71 28.18 19.22 16.75
C GLU A 71 28.84 17.88 17.11
N GLU A 72 29.36 17.79 18.33
CA GLU A 72 29.94 16.55 18.87
C GLU A 72 28.88 15.59 19.44
N ASP A 73 27.64 16.07 19.62
CA ASP A 73 26.55 15.28 20.20
C ASP A 73 26.11 14.15 19.25
N GLU A 74 26.37 12.92 19.68
CA GLU A 74 25.99 11.72 18.94
C GLU A 74 24.52 11.36 19.21
N HIS A 75 23.75 11.30 18.13
CA HIS A 75 22.34 10.94 18.13
C HIS A 75 22.18 9.52 17.58
N GLN A 76 21.18 8.80 18.09
CA GLN A 76 20.84 7.45 17.62
C GLN A 76 19.38 7.38 17.23
N LEU A 77 19.11 6.84 16.03
CA LEU A 77 17.76 6.59 15.56
C LEU A 77 17.68 5.24 14.82
N PRO A 78 16.52 4.56 14.84
CA PRO A 78 16.24 3.51 13.87
C PRO A 78 16.33 4.05 12.44
N LEU A 79 16.84 3.24 11.52
CA LEU A 79 17.05 3.62 10.12
C LEU A 79 15.77 4.12 9.45
N GLY A 80 14.62 3.47 9.72
CA GLY A 80 13.34 3.92 9.18
C GLY A 80 12.93 5.31 9.67
N GLU A 81 13.26 5.64 10.92
CA GLU A 81 12.99 6.98 11.49
C GLU A 81 13.98 8.02 10.95
N LEU A 82 15.26 7.67 10.84
CA LEU A 82 16.28 8.53 10.23
C LEU A 82 15.87 8.92 8.80
N ARG A 83 15.46 7.95 7.97
CA ARG A 83 15.01 8.19 6.59
C ARG A 83 13.86 9.19 6.51
N ARG A 84 12.84 9.05 7.37
CA ARG A 84 11.71 9.99 7.45
C ARG A 84 12.16 11.39 7.84
N ARG A 85 13.06 11.51 8.82
CA ARG A 85 13.58 12.82 9.26
C ARG A 85 14.43 13.48 8.19
N LEU A 86 15.31 12.73 7.51
CA LEU A 86 16.09 13.23 6.38
C LEU A 86 15.18 13.75 5.27
N ALA A 87 14.18 12.96 4.85
CA ALA A 87 13.22 13.40 3.85
C ALA A 87 12.47 14.67 4.30
N SER A 88 12.02 14.72 5.56
CA SER A 88 11.30 15.88 6.10
C SER A 88 12.18 17.14 6.15
N SER A 89 13.45 16.99 6.54
CA SER A 89 14.45 18.07 6.53
C SER A 89 14.71 18.58 5.11
N LEU A 90 14.88 17.67 4.14
CA LEU A 90 15.08 18.04 2.74
C LEU A 90 13.83 18.63 2.08
N LEU A 91 12.63 18.44 2.64
CA LEU A 91 11.39 19.06 2.16
C LEU A 91 11.11 20.42 2.78
N ALA A 92 11.82 20.79 3.86
CA ALA A 92 11.63 22.07 4.54
C ALA A 92 11.85 23.25 3.58
N ASP A 93 10.96 24.24 3.66
CA ASP A 93 11.08 25.44 2.86
C ASP A 93 12.30 26.27 3.26
N GLU A 94 12.99 26.78 2.27
CA GLU A 94 14.17 27.61 2.42
C GLU A 94 13.94 28.90 1.62
N PRO A 95 14.25 30.08 2.18
CA PRO A 95 14.11 31.32 1.45
C PRO A 95 15.19 31.41 0.37
N PHE A 96 14.78 31.74 -0.86
CA PHE A 96 15.70 31.97 -1.97
C PHE A 96 15.71 33.45 -2.35
N PRO A 97 16.87 33.99 -2.78
CA PRO A 97 16.91 35.31 -3.40
C PRO A 97 15.97 35.36 -4.60
N THR A 98 15.22 36.44 -4.76
CA THR A 98 14.30 36.65 -5.88
C THR A 98 14.97 37.34 -7.08
N THR A 99 16.16 37.93 -6.87
CA THR A 99 16.90 38.67 -7.90
C THR A 99 18.36 38.18 -7.98
N LEU A 100 18.96 38.37 -9.16
CA LEU A 100 20.37 38.09 -9.43
C LEU A 100 21.06 39.35 -9.92
N SER A 101 22.32 39.52 -9.54
CA SER A 101 23.16 40.60 -10.07
C SER A 101 23.34 40.45 -11.59
N ALA A 102 23.76 41.53 -12.27
CA ALA A 102 23.96 41.55 -13.73
C ALA A 102 25.05 40.56 -14.19
N SER A 103 26.03 40.24 -13.33
CA SER A 103 27.11 39.28 -13.60
C SER A 103 27.38 38.46 -12.33
N PRO A 104 26.60 37.42 -12.09
CA PRO A 104 26.52 36.74 -10.82
C PRO A 104 27.68 35.79 -10.69
N THR A 105 28.23 35.76 -9.48
CA THR A 105 29.24 34.78 -9.12
C THR A 105 28.62 33.39 -9.05
N ALA A 106 29.46 32.35 -9.13
CA ALA A 106 29.02 30.97 -8.90
C ALA A 106 28.27 30.80 -7.57
N GLN A 107 28.70 31.50 -6.51
CA GLN A 107 28.04 31.46 -5.21
C GLN A 107 26.65 32.11 -5.23
N GLU A 108 26.48 33.21 -5.98
CA GLU A 108 25.18 33.86 -6.15
C GLU A 108 24.21 32.96 -6.92
N LEU A 109 24.67 32.32 -7.99
CA LEU A 109 23.88 31.34 -8.75
C LEU A 109 23.47 30.13 -7.89
N GLN A 110 24.39 29.62 -7.07
CA GLN A 110 24.12 28.51 -6.15
C GLN A 110 23.04 28.87 -5.12
N ARG A 111 23.12 30.07 -4.53
CA ARG A 111 22.11 30.54 -3.56
C ARG A 111 20.76 30.79 -4.25
N PHE A 112 20.78 31.34 -5.46
CA PHE A 112 19.56 31.62 -6.22
C PHE A 112 18.81 30.34 -6.60
N ILE A 113 19.51 29.29 -7.04
CA ILE A 113 18.91 27.98 -7.37
C ILE A 113 18.55 27.22 -6.07
N GLY A 114 19.45 27.26 -5.10
CA GLY A 114 19.42 26.53 -3.84
C GLY A 114 20.44 25.40 -3.87
N TYR A 115 21.40 25.44 -2.95
CA TYR A 115 22.52 24.48 -2.87
C TYR A 115 22.04 23.03 -2.80
N ARG A 116 21.00 22.79 -2.00
CA ARG A 116 20.34 21.49 -1.87
C ARG A 116 19.80 20.95 -3.20
N TYR A 117 19.18 21.78 -4.04
CA TYR A 117 18.64 21.32 -5.33
C TYR A 117 19.75 21.00 -6.33
N LEU A 118 20.86 21.74 -6.29
CA LEU A 118 22.05 21.43 -7.10
C LEU A 118 22.64 20.07 -6.75
N LEU A 119 22.67 19.70 -5.46
CA LEU A 119 23.13 18.38 -5.02
C LEU A 119 22.11 17.27 -5.30
N LEU A 120 20.82 17.54 -5.13
CA LEU A 120 19.77 16.53 -5.30
C LEU A 120 19.47 16.21 -6.77
N ALA A 121 19.54 17.20 -7.67
CA ALA A 121 19.27 17.03 -9.09
C ALA A 121 20.01 15.83 -9.74
N PRO A 122 21.35 15.73 -9.65
CA PRO A 122 22.08 14.63 -10.27
C PRO A 122 21.75 13.27 -9.67
N LEU A 123 21.38 13.21 -8.38
CA LEU A 123 20.93 11.95 -7.77
C LEU A 123 19.70 11.40 -8.52
N PHE A 124 18.82 12.26 -9.01
CA PHE A 124 17.61 11.86 -9.75
C PHE A 124 17.83 11.82 -11.27
N GLY A 125 19.08 11.86 -11.73
CA GLY A 125 19.42 11.87 -13.15
C GLY A 125 19.09 13.18 -13.86
N LEU A 126 18.94 14.28 -13.12
CA LEU A 126 18.69 15.60 -13.67
C LEU A 126 20.00 16.35 -13.83
N THR A 127 20.35 16.73 -15.06
CA THR A 127 21.50 17.59 -15.35
C THR A 127 21.01 19.01 -15.62
N LEU A 128 21.47 20.00 -14.84
CA LEU A 128 21.07 21.40 -15.03
C LEU A 128 22.06 22.10 -15.97
N CYS A 129 21.59 22.56 -17.14
CA CYS A 129 22.45 23.10 -18.19
C CYS A 129 22.64 24.62 -18.09
N HIS A 130 21.54 25.38 -18.16
CA HIS A 130 21.57 26.84 -18.10
C HIS A 130 20.30 27.40 -17.46
N LEU A 131 20.41 28.59 -16.88
CA LEU A 131 19.32 29.38 -16.31
C LEU A 131 18.95 30.52 -17.27
N GLU A 132 17.68 30.67 -17.58
CA GLU A 132 17.11 31.77 -18.37
C GLU A 132 16.36 32.73 -17.46
N LEU A 133 16.76 34.00 -17.49
CA LEU A 133 16.09 35.11 -16.82
C LEU A 133 15.48 36.02 -17.90
N ALA A 134 14.24 36.45 -17.68
CA ALA A 134 13.67 37.55 -18.45
C ALA A 134 14.33 38.87 -18.01
N ASP A 135 14.59 39.77 -18.96
CA ASP A 135 15.02 41.13 -18.62
C ASP A 135 13.92 41.84 -17.80
N GLU A 136 14.33 42.59 -16.77
CA GLU A 136 13.43 43.48 -16.03
C GLU A 136 12.90 44.56 -17.00
N GLY A 137 11.66 44.38 -17.46
CA GLY A 137 10.90 45.45 -18.09
C GLY A 137 10.43 46.44 -17.04
N GLU A 138 10.41 47.73 -17.37
CA GLU A 138 9.91 48.80 -16.51
C GLU A 138 8.51 48.46 -16.00
N GLU A 139 8.38 48.43 -14.67
CA GLU A 139 7.15 48.58 -13.88
C GLU A 139 5.86 48.02 -14.52
N ASP A 140 5.65 46.69 -14.51
CA ASP A 140 4.31 46.09 -14.45
C ASP A 140 4.37 44.57 -14.21
N GLU A 141 3.28 44.05 -13.63
CA GLU A 141 3.11 42.82 -12.83
C GLU A 141 3.38 41.44 -13.50
N ASP A 142 4.03 41.36 -14.68
CA ASP A 142 4.22 40.12 -15.45
C ASP A 142 5.70 39.79 -15.76
N VAL A 143 6.56 39.75 -14.72
CA VAL A 143 7.93 39.22 -14.90
C VAL A 143 7.87 37.70 -15.07
N GLU A 144 8.22 37.19 -16.25
CA GLU A 144 8.31 35.75 -16.51
C GLU A 144 9.21 35.08 -15.45
N PRO A 145 8.76 33.97 -14.82
CA PRO A 145 9.54 33.31 -13.78
C PRO A 145 10.86 32.76 -14.35
N PRO A 146 11.93 32.69 -13.53
CA PRO A 146 13.20 32.13 -13.96
C PRO A 146 13.02 30.67 -14.42
N ARG A 147 13.62 30.31 -15.55
CA ARG A 147 13.53 28.97 -16.15
C ARG A 147 14.88 28.31 -16.22
N VAL A 148 14.92 26.99 -16.14
CA VAL A 148 16.14 26.19 -16.17
C VAL A 148 15.99 25.10 -17.22
N LEU A 149 17.02 24.95 -18.05
CA LEU A 149 17.09 23.84 -18.99
C LEU A 149 17.62 22.61 -18.26
N VAL A 150 16.80 21.56 -18.22
CA VAL A 150 17.11 20.29 -17.58
C VAL A 150 17.31 19.23 -18.66
N ASP A 151 18.43 18.51 -18.59
CA ASP A 151 18.72 17.36 -19.43
C ASP A 151 18.44 16.07 -18.64
N LEU A 152 17.54 15.25 -19.19
CA LEU A 152 17.08 13.97 -18.67
C LEU A 152 17.73 12.78 -19.41
N GLY A 153 18.75 13.04 -20.23
CA GLY A 153 19.41 12.08 -21.12
C GLY A 153 18.67 11.85 -22.43
N ALA A 154 17.39 11.47 -22.38
CA ALA A 154 16.56 11.22 -23.56
C ALA A 154 15.85 12.47 -24.10
N ALA A 155 15.71 13.50 -23.27
CA ALA A 155 15.00 14.74 -23.57
C ALA A 155 15.64 15.92 -22.82
N ARG A 156 15.44 17.13 -23.36
CA ARG A 156 15.82 18.39 -22.71
C ARG A 156 14.59 19.28 -22.63
N ASP A 157 14.24 19.67 -21.42
CA ASP A 157 13.06 20.47 -21.15
C ASP A 157 13.43 21.75 -20.42
N LEU A 158 12.86 22.87 -20.88
CA LEU A 158 13.01 24.17 -20.25
C LEU A 158 11.83 24.40 -19.31
N VAL A 159 12.06 24.30 -18.00
CA VAL A 159 11.01 24.34 -16.97
C VAL A 159 11.20 25.55 -16.05
N PRO A 160 10.13 26.11 -15.47
CA PRO A 160 10.25 27.09 -14.38
C PRO A 160 11.08 26.53 -13.21
N LEU A 161 11.89 27.38 -12.60
CA LEU A 161 12.73 27.00 -11.46
C LEU A 161 11.90 26.50 -10.26
N SER A 162 10.71 27.07 -10.07
CA SER A 162 9.73 26.60 -9.07
C SER A 162 9.27 25.17 -9.35
N GLU A 163 9.00 24.82 -10.61
CA GLU A 163 8.62 23.47 -11.02
C GLU A 163 9.77 22.47 -10.84
N LEU A 164 11.02 22.85 -11.16
CA LEU A 164 12.18 22.01 -10.86
C LEU A 164 12.27 21.70 -9.36
N ARG A 165 12.12 22.72 -8.49
CA ARG A 165 12.14 22.53 -7.04
C ARG A 165 11.02 21.60 -6.58
N GLN A 166 9.82 21.79 -7.11
CA GLN A 166 8.68 20.94 -6.79
C GLN A 166 8.89 19.50 -7.25
N LEU A 167 9.40 19.30 -8.47
CA LEU A 167 9.75 17.99 -9.02
C LEU A 167 10.75 17.27 -8.10
N ILE A 168 11.84 17.95 -7.70
CA ILE A 168 12.83 17.37 -6.79
C ILE A 168 12.20 17.06 -5.43
N LYS A 169 11.39 17.96 -4.86
CA LYS A 169 10.65 17.71 -3.62
C LYS A 169 9.75 16.48 -3.74
N ASP A 170 9.02 16.32 -4.82
CA ASP A 170 8.16 15.16 -5.04
C ASP A 170 8.98 13.87 -5.12
N ARG A 171 10.14 13.88 -5.80
CA ARG A 171 11.06 12.72 -5.82
C ARG A 171 11.62 12.40 -4.43
N VAL A 172 12.01 13.39 -3.65
CA VAL A 172 12.44 13.21 -2.24
C VAL A 172 11.30 12.67 -1.39
N ARG A 173 10.06 13.14 -1.58
CA ARG A 173 8.88 12.62 -0.89
C ARG A 173 8.64 11.16 -1.24
N THR A 174 8.70 10.80 -2.51
CA THR A 174 8.56 9.40 -2.96
C THR A 174 9.65 8.51 -2.36
N GLU A 175 10.90 8.96 -2.34
CA GLU A 175 12.01 8.20 -1.74
C GLU A 175 11.84 8.04 -0.22
N GLY A 176 11.42 9.11 0.48
CA GLY A 176 11.12 9.09 1.91
C GLY A 176 9.90 8.24 2.27
N GLN A 177 8.94 8.11 1.36
CA GLN A 177 7.75 7.25 1.51
C GLN A 177 8.04 5.79 1.12
N ALA A 178 8.87 5.54 0.11
CA ALA A 178 9.40 4.22 -0.21
C ALA A 178 10.20 3.66 0.98
N ALA A 179 10.88 4.54 1.71
CA ALA A 179 11.52 4.26 2.99
C ALA A 179 10.55 4.09 4.19
N ALA A 180 9.30 4.53 4.07
CA ALA A 180 8.26 4.42 5.11
C ALA A 180 7.30 3.24 4.87
N GLY A 181 7.53 2.40 3.86
CA GLY A 181 6.60 1.34 3.49
C GLY A 181 7.28 0.20 2.75
N ALA A 182 7.48 -0.89 3.50
CA ALA A 182 7.72 -2.24 3.03
C ALA A 182 9.14 -2.49 2.47
N SER A 183 9.98 -3.15 3.29
CA SER A 183 10.51 -4.41 2.74
C SER A 183 9.31 -5.10 2.09
N PRO A 184 9.34 -5.44 0.80
CA PRO A 184 8.20 -6.06 0.12
C PRO A 184 7.67 -7.30 0.85
N PHE A 185 8.39 -7.77 1.89
CA PHE A 185 8.16 -8.92 2.74
C PHE A 185 7.76 -8.60 4.20
N ALA A 186 7.68 -7.34 4.64
CA ALA A 186 7.37 -7.00 6.03
C ALA A 186 5.85 -7.01 6.28
N ILE A 187 5.37 -8.06 6.93
CA ILE A 187 3.98 -8.20 7.35
C ILE A 187 3.79 -7.49 8.70
N ASP A 188 3.12 -6.34 8.71
CA ASP A 188 2.81 -5.60 9.94
C ASP A 188 1.40 -5.93 10.47
N LEU A 189 1.32 -6.72 11.54
CA LEU A 189 0.03 -7.09 12.13
C LEU A 189 -0.73 -5.89 12.73
N ASN A 190 -0.06 -4.76 12.99
CA ASN A 190 -0.71 -3.58 13.55
C ASN A 190 -1.62 -2.86 12.56
N VAL A 191 -1.52 -3.14 11.25
CA VAL A 191 -2.44 -2.56 10.26
C VAL A 191 -3.75 -3.33 10.15
N VAL A 192 -3.85 -4.54 10.70
CA VAL A 192 -5.06 -5.39 10.60
C VAL A 192 -6.30 -4.72 11.22
N PRO A 193 -6.24 -4.11 12.43
CA PRO A 193 -7.39 -3.39 12.98
C PRO A 193 -7.84 -2.22 12.10
N LYS A 194 -6.89 -1.43 11.56
CA LYS A 194 -7.18 -0.31 10.66
C LYS A 194 -7.81 -0.78 9.35
N ALA A 195 -7.35 -1.92 8.83
CA ALA A 195 -7.92 -2.52 7.63
C ALA A 195 -9.34 -3.04 7.90
N ALA A 196 -9.62 -3.57 9.09
CA ALA A 196 -10.95 -4.01 9.51
C ALA A 196 -11.92 -2.82 9.64
N GLU A 197 -11.49 -1.72 10.24
CA GLU A 197 -12.26 -0.46 10.31
C GLU A 197 -12.56 0.08 8.91
N ALA A 198 -11.57 0.10 8.02
CA ALA A 198 -11.76 0.51 6.62
C ALA A 198 -12.78 -0.39 5.90
N ASN A 199 -12.72 -1.71 6.11
CA ASN A 199 -13.69 -2.66 5.55
C ASN A 199 -15.11 -2.40 6.07
N ALA A 200 -15.26 -2.21 7.38
CA ALA A 200 -16.55 -1.91 8.00
C ALA A 200 -17.15 -0.58 7.51
N ALA A 201 -16.30 0.39 7.17
CA ALA A 201 -16.69 1.68 6.60
C ALA A 201 -16.90 1.65 5.07
N GLY A 202 -16.77 0.50 4.41
CA GLY A 202 -16.87 0.39 2.95
C GLY A 202 -15.71 1.02 2.17
N GLN A 203 -14.59 1.33 2.84
CA GLN A 203 -13.40 1.95 2.24
C GLN A 203 -12.48 0.89 1.60
N TRP A 204 -12.99 0.19 0.58
CA TRP A 204 -12.32 -0.97 -0.03
C TRP A 204 -10.92 -0.66 -0.56
N SER A 205 -10.75 0.48 -1.24
CA SER A 205 -9.44 0.91 -1.77
C SER A 205 -8.40 1.09 -0.67
N LYS A 206 -8.81 1.58 0.50
CA LYS A 206 -7.94 1.76 1.66
C LYS A 206 -7.55 0.40 2.28
N THR A 207 -8.46 -0.57 2.30
CA THR A 207 -8.09 -1.94 2.69
C THR A 207 -7.02 -2.51 1.75
N ILE A 208 -7.15 -2.32 0.43
CA ILE A 208 -6.14 -2.77 -0.54
C ILE A 208 -4.82 -2.01 -0.36
N GLU A 209 -4.84 -0.71 -0.11
CA GLU A 209 -3.62 0.05 0.18
C GLU A 209 -2.85 -0.53 1.39
N LEU A 210 -3.57 -0.90 2.45
CA LEU A 210 -2.97 -1.42 3.68
C LEU A 210 -2.46 -2.87 3.55
N LEU A 211 -3.16 -3.72 2.81
CA LEU A 211 -2.94 -5.18 2.81
C LEU A 211 -2.53 -5.77 1.45
N GLY A 212 -2.65 -5.02 0.36
CA GLY A 212 -2.52 -5.52 -1.01
C GLY A 212 -1.16 -6.13 -1.34
N ALA A 213 -0.10 -5.70 -0.64
CA ALA A 213 1.25 -6.24 -0.79
C ALA A 213 1.47 -7.59 -0.06
N TRP A 214 0.55 -8.03 0.81
CA TRP A 214 0.74 -9.19 1.70
C TRP A 214 0.71 -10.57 1.03
N PRO A 215 -0.11 -10.85 -0.01
CA PRO A 215 -0.27 -12.21 -0.53
C PRO A 215 1.03 -12.87 -1.02
N GLY A 216 1.88 -12.11 -1.72
CA GLY A 216 3.18 -12.61 -2.21
C GLY A 216 4.10 -13.10 -1.09
N PRO A 217 4.45 -12.22 -0.12
CA PRO A 217 5.23 -12.58 1.06
C PRO A 217 4.65 -13.72 1.87
N LEU A 218 3.33 -13.70 2.10
CA LEU A 218 2.65 -14.73 2.87
C LEU A 218 2.71 -16.10 2.17
N SER A 219 2.63 -16.14 0.84
CA SER A 219 2.81 -17.38 0.08
C SER A 219 4.22 -17.95 0.24
N MET A 220 5.25 -17.08 0.27
CA MET A 220 6.64 -17.50 0.47
C MET A 220 6.87 -17.97 1.92
N LEU A 221 6.42 -17.18 2.90
CA LEU A 221 6.56 -17.47 4.33
C LEU A 221 5.92 -18.81 4.71
N MET A 222 4.76 -19.14 4.13
CA MET A 222 4.09 -20.42 4.40
C MET A 222 4.96 -21.63 4.00
N ARG A 223 5.88 -21.49 3.04
CA ARG A 223 6.78 -22.57 2.61
C ARG A 223 8.03 -22.69 3.48
N THR A 224 8.27 -21.75 4.41
CA THR A 224 9.43 -21.79 5.30
C THR A 224 9.09 -22.46 6.63
N ARG A 225 10.14 -22.94 7.32
CA ARG A 225 10.01 -23.47 8.69
C ARG A 225 9.47 -22.42 9.66
N GLU A 226 9.93 -21.18 9.51
CA GLU A 226 9.52 -20.05 10.34
C GLU A 226 8.01 -19.80 10.24
N GLY A 227 7.43 -19.83 9.03
CA GLY A 227 5.99 -19.69 8.84
C GLY A 227 5.18 -20.84 9.45
N GLN A 228 5.73 -22.06 9.45
CA GLN A 228 5.09 -23.22 10.06
C GLN A 228 5.12 -23.17 11.60
N GLU A 229 6.17 -22.60 12.19
CA GLU A 229 6.35 -22.45 13.64
C GLU A 229 5.63 -21.22 14.23
N LEU A 230 4.98 -20.39 13.40
CA LEU A 230 4.19 -19.24 13.89
C LEU A 230 3.10 -19.67 14.87
N ALA A 231 2.91 -18.84 15.90
CA ALA A 231 1.86 -19.03 16.90
C ALA A 231 0.46 -19.07 16.25
N PRO A 232 -0.47 -19.90 16.77
CA PRO A 232 -1.83 -20.02 16.21
C PRO A 232 -2.57 -18.68 16.10
N GLU A 233 -2.38 -17.78 17.06
CA GLU A 233 -3.02 -16.47 17.11
C GLU A 233 -2.54 -15.57 15.97
N VAL A 234 -1.25 -15.65 15.64
CA VAL A 234 -0.65 -14.93 14.50
C VAL A 234 -1.23 -15.48 13.20
N LYS A 235 -1.26 -16.80 13.02
CA LYS A 235 -1.85 -17.44 11.83
C LYS A 235 -3.33 -17.06 11.66
N ALA A 236 -4.09 -17.01 12.76
CA ALA A 236 -5.47 -16.54 12.76
C ALA A 236 -5.59 -15.06 12.35
N SER A 237 -4.68 -14.20 12.81
CA SER A 237 -4.64 -12.79 12.41
C SER A 237 -4.35 -12.62 10.92
N LEU A 238 -3.40 -13.39 10.39
CA LEU A 238 -3.07 -13.42 8.95
C LEU A 238 -4.26 -13.90 8.11
N ALA A 239 -4.92 -14.97 8.56
CA ALA A 239 -6.12 -15.49 7.91
C ALA A 239 -7.25 -14.44 7.87
N ARG A 240 -7.49 -13.73 8.98
CA ARG A 240 -8.46 -12.63 9.04
C ARG A 240 -8.10 -11.48 8.10
N ALA A 241 -6.84 -11.06 8.07
CA ALA A 241 -6.37 -10.00 7.18
C ALA A 241 -6.59 -10.35 5.70
N LEU A 242 -6.27 -11.58 5.30
CA LEU A 242 -6.55 -12.09 3.96
C LEU A 242 -8.06 -12.15 3.67
N GLY A 243 -8.89 -12.45 4.67
CA GLY A 243 -10.35 -12.36 4.56
C GLY A 243 -10.87 -10.94 4.26
N LEU A 244 -10.33 -9.94 4.95
CA LEU A 244 -10.65 -8.51 4.72
C LEU A 244 -10.23 -8.06 3.33
N LEU A 245 -9.00 -8.41 2.93
CA LEU A 245 -8.48 -8.09 1.60
C LEU A 245 -9.30 -8.77 0.49
N GLY A 246 -9.63 -10.06 0.67
CA GLY A 246 -10.47 -10.80 -0.26
C GLY A 246 -11.85 -10.16 -0.43
N THR A 247 -12.44 -9.65 0.64
CA THR A 247 -13.72 -8.93 0.61
C THR A 247 -13.61 -7.63 -0.17
N ALA A 248 -12.58 -6.83 0.10
CA ALA A 248 -12.33 -5.59 -0.64
C ALA A 248 -12.16 -5.85 -2.16
N TYR A 249 -11.50 -6.94 -2.54
CA TYR A 249 -11.40 -7.33 -3.94
C TYR A 249 -12.75 -7.76 -4.55
N VAL A 250 -13.61 -8.48 -3.83
CA VAL A 250 -14.96 -8.82 -4.30
C VAL A 250 -15.79 -7.57 -4.57
N GLU A 251 -15.80 -6.64 -3.62
CA GLU A 251 -16.60 -5.40 -3.70
C GLU A 251 -16.13 -4.48 -4.83
N LEU A 252 -14.84 -4.52 -5.18
CA LEU A 252 -14.27 -3.77 -6.30
C LEU A 252 -14.33 -4.54 -7.64
N GLY A 253 -14.95 -5.72 -7.68
CA GLY A 253 -15.09 -6.53 -8.90
C GLY A 253 -13.83 -7.31 -9.32
N ASN A 254 -12.78 -7.30 -8.50
CA ASN A 254 -11.51 -7.98 -8.73
C ASN A 254 -11.57 -9.45 -8.28
N TYR A 255 -12.49 -10.21 -8.87
CA TYR A 255 -12.85 -11.54 -8.34
C TYR A 255 -11.76 -12.61 -8.44
N GLU A 256 -10.83 -12.50 -9.38
CA GLU A 256 -9.71 -13.45 -9.51
C GLU A 256 -8.73 -13.29 -8.35
N TRP A 257 -8.34 -12.05 -8.05
CA TRP A 257 -7.53 -11.71 -6.89
C TRP A 257 -8.22 -12.08 -5.58
N ALA A 258 -9.53 -11.84 -5.46
CA ALA A 258 -10.29 -12.26 -4.29
C ALA A 258 -10.20 -13.77 -4.04
N GLU A 259 -10.38 -14.58 -5.10
CA GLU A 259 -10.34 -16.04 -5.00
C GLU A 259 -8.95 -16.54 -4.56
N GLU A 260 -7.87 -16.00 -5.14
CA GLU A 260 -6.50 -16.36 -4.77
C GLU A 260 -6.18 -16.00 -3.31
N VAL A 261 -6.51 -14.78 -2.90
CA VAL A 261 -6.26 -14.28 -1.54
C VAL A 261 -7.04 -15.05 -0.50
N LEU A 262 -8.33 -15.35 -0.76
CA LEU A 262 -9.16 -16.13 0.17
C LEU A 262 -8.68 -17.57 0.30
N ARG A 263 -8.22 -18.20 -0.81
CA ARG A 263 -7.61 -19.54 -0.76
C ARG A 263 -6.33 -19.55 0.05
N LEU A 264 -5.48 -18.53 -0.10
CA LEU A 264 -4.29 -18.36 0.72
C LEU A 264 -4.65 -18.17 2.20
N GLY A 265 -5.70 -17.39 2.49
CA GLY A 265 -6.24 -17.21 3.84
C GLY A 265 -6.67 -18.53 4.47
N ILE A 266 -7.36 -19.39 3.70
CA ILE A 266 -7.78 -20.72 4.16
C ILE A 266 -6.55 -21.56 4.51
N GLN A 267 -5.50 -21.55 3.69
CA GLN A 267 -4.26 -22.30 3.96
C GLN A 267 -3.61 -21.88 5.28
N TRP A 268 -3.60 -20.57 5.59
CA TRP A 268 -3.15 -20.07 6.90
C TRP A 268 -4.08 -20.47 8.05
N GLY A 269 -5.40 -20.49 7.81
CA GLY A 269 -6.42 -20.83 8.81
C GLY A 269 -6.48 -22.34 9.18
N GLN A 270 -6.12 -23.24 8.25
CA GLN A 270 -6.18 -24.70 8.47
C GLN A 270 -5.38 -25.15 9.71
N ALA A 271 -4.29 -24.46 10.05
CA ALA A 271 -3.45 -24.81 11.18
C ALA A 271 -4.08 -24.52 12.55
N VAL A 272 -5.07 -23.62 12.59
CA VAL A 272 -5.70 -23.14 13.84
C VAL A 272 -7.06 -23.81 14.07
N GLY A 273 -7.77 -24.16 12.99
CA GLY A 273 -9.17 -24.58 13.08
C GLY A 273 -10.08 -23.44 13.59
N GLY A 274 -11.41 -23.64 13.50
CA GLY A 274 -12.39 -22.72 14.09
C GLY A 274 -12.90 -21.58 13.21
N ASP A 275 -13.53 -20.60 13.86
CA ASP A 275 -14.42 -19.58 13.30
C ASP A 275 -13.81 -18.74 12.17
N ALA A 276 -12.52 -18.40 12.27
CA ALA A 276 -11.83 -17.62 11.23
C ALA A 276 -11.74 -18.38 9.89
N THR A 277 -11.56 -19.70 9.94
CA THR A 277 -11.55 -20.53 8.73
C THR A 277 -12.97 -20.69 8.18
N ALA A 278 -13.97 -20.79 9.06
CA ALA A 278 -15.37 -20.83 8.68
C ALA A 278 -15.79 -19.56 7.92
N ASP A 279 -15.41 -18.39 8.42
CA ASP A 279 -15.66 -17.09 7.77
C ASP A 279 -14.97 -16.98 6.40
N LEU A 280 -13.74 -17.49 6.26
CA LEU A 280 -13.05 -17.51 4.96
C LEU A 280 -13.76 -18.38 3.91
N PHE A 281 -14.24 -19.57 4.31
CA PHE A 281 -15.06 -20.41 3.42
C PHE A 281 -16.37 -19.73 3.02
N ARG A 282 -17.01 -19.02 3.96
CA ARG A 282 -18.21 -18.24 3.70
C ARG A 282 -17.94 -17.12 2.70
N ARG A 283 -16.90 -16.31 2.89
CA ARG A 283 -16.51 -15.22 1.98
C ARG A 283 -16.16 -15.73 0.59
N LEU A 284 -15.43 -16.85 0.50
CA LEU A 284 -15.12 -17.47 -0.78
C LEU A 284 -16.40 -18.00 -1.45
N GLY A 285 -17.28 -18.66 -0.69
CA GLY A 285 -18.60 -19.08 -1.15
C GLY A 285 -19.41 -17.91 -1.72
N HIS A 286 -19.46 -16.78 -1.02
CA HIS A 286 -20.11 -15.55 -1.47
C HIS A 286 -19.52 -15.03 -2.80
N ALA A 287 -18.19 -14.98 -2.92
CA ALA A 287 -17.52 -14.60 -4.16
C ALA A 287 -17.94 -15.51 -5.34
N HIS A 288 -18.09 -16.82 -5.10
CA HIS A 288 -18.59 -17.75 -6.12
C HIS A 288 -20.08 -17.55 -6.44
N VAL A 289 -20.92 -17.16 -5.48
CA VAL A 289 -22.33 -16.80 -5.73
C VAL A 289 -22.43 -15.59 -6.66
N ILE A 290 -21.65 -14.53 -6.40
CA ILE A 290 -21.65 -13.31 -7.23
C ILE A 290 -21.22 -13.61 -8.67
N ARG A 291 -20.35 -14.61 -8.87
CA ARG A 291 -19.89 -15.04 -10.20
C ARG A 291 -20.75 -16.12 -10.86
N ASP A 292 -21.95 -16.39 -10.35
CA ASP A 292 -22.86 -17.45 -10.81
C ASP A 292 -22.24 -18.87 -10.77
N ARG A 293 -21.18 -19.07 -9.98
CA ARG A 293 -20.50 -20.37 -9.80
C ARG A 293 -21.15 -21.19 -8.69
N HIS A 294 -22.46 -21.34 -8.73
CA HIS A 294 -23.28 -21.91 -7.64
C HIS A 294 -22.90 -23.33 -7.23
N GLY A 295 -22.43 -24.17 -8.17
CA GLY A 295 -22.01 -25.54 -7.86
C GLY A 295 -20.82 -25.59 -6.88
N GLN A 296 -19.86 -24.68 -7.05
CA GLN A 296 -18.69 -24.55 -6.18
C GLN A 296 -19.06 -23.84 -4.87
N ALA A 297 -19.91 -22.80 -4.96
CA ALA A 297 -20.40 -22.07 -3.81
C ALA A 297 -21.08 -22.99 -2.78
N ILE A 298 -21.93 -23.92 -3.21
CA ILE A 298 -22.61 -24.88 -2.31
C ILE A 298 -21.60 -25.68 -1.47
N GLY A 299 -20.53 -26.18 -2.09
CA GLY A 299 -19.50 -26.95 -1.38
C GLY A 299 -18.78 -26.12 -0.32
N LEU A 300 -18.41 -24.89 -0.67
CA LEU A 300 -17.73 -23.94 0.21
C LEU A 300 -18.62 -23.51 1.38
N LEU A 301 -19.87 -23.15 1.12
CA LEU A 301 -20.83 -22.70 2.12
C LEU A 301 -21.22 -23.83 3.10
N ARG A 302 -21.38 -25.06 2.61
CA ARG A 302 -21.57 -26.23 3.48
C ARG A 302 -20.35 -26.48 4.36
N ARG A 303 -19.14 -26.30 3.82
CA ARG A 303 -17.91 -26.42 4.61
C ARG A 303 -17.84 -25.33 5.68
N ALA A 304 -18.26 -24.10 5.38
CA ALA A 304 -18.37 -23.01 6.36
C ALA A 304 -19.29 -23.39 7.53
N LEU A 305 -20.51 -23.89 7.25
CA LEU A 305 -21.44 -24.35 8.29
C LEU A 305 -20.85 -25.48 9.14
N ALA A 306 -20.20 -26.47 8.52
CA ALA A 306 -19.56 -27.56 9.24
C ALA A 306 -18.41 -27.11 10.16
N LEU A 307 -17.85 -25.92 9.92
CA LEU A 307 -16.80 -25.30 10.72
C LEU A 307 -17.33 -24.28 11.73
N GLY A 308 -18.66 -24.09 11.83
CA GLY A 308 -19.28 -23.21 12.83
C GLY A 308 -19.62 -21.79 12.33
N ALA A 309 -19.60 -21.53 11.02
CA ALA A 309 -20.07 -20.23 10.51
C ALA A 309 -21.53 -19.98 10.90
N ALA A 310 -21.85 -18.71 11.19
CA ALA A 310 -23.20 -18.29 11.54
C ALA A 310 -24.20 -18.67 10.44
N ARG A 311 -25.30 -19.32 10.82
CA ARG A 311 -26.31 -19.80 9.87
C ARG A 311 -27.00 -18.64 9.18
N GLU A 312 -27.21 -17.53 9.88
CA GLU A 312 -27.80 -16.30 9.32
C GLU A 312 -27.05 -15.77 8.08
N ASP A 313 -25.71 -15.86 8.07
CA ASP A 313 -24.93 -15.35 6.94
C ASP A 313 -24.82 -16.34 5.78
N VAL A 314 -24.97 -17.65 6.04
CA VAL A 314 -24.70 -18.71 5.07
C VAL A 314 -25.97 -19.20 4.38
N LEU A 315 -27.08 -19.31 5.10
CA LEU A 315 -28.34 -19.86 4.56
C LEU A 315 -28.91 -19.05 3.38
N PRO A 316 -28.89 -17.70 3.38
CA PRO A 316 -29.33 -16.92 2.21
C PRO A 316 -28.51 -17.24 0.95
N LEU A 317 -27.19 -17.37 1.08
CA LEU A 317 -26.29 -17.68 -0.03
C LEU A 317 -26.50 -19.12 -0.55
N LEU A 318 -26.76 -20.06 0.35
CA LEU A 318 -27.11 -21.43 0.00
C LEU A 318 -28.46 -21.52 -0.71
N ALA A 319 -29.47 -20.81 -0.20
CA ALA A 319 -30.81 -20.78 -0.80
C ALA A 319 -30.74 -20.27 -2.25
N ARG A 320 -30.08 -19.13 -2.46
CA ARG A 320 -29.83 -18.57 -3.80
C ARG A 320 -29.13 -19.58 -4.72
N SER A 321 -28.09 -20.24 -4.21
CA SER A 321 -27.34 -21.25 -4.99
C SER A 321 -28.14 -22.50 -5.29
N PHE A 322 -29.03 -22.92 -4.39
CA PHE A 322 -29.92 -24.06 -4.62
C PHE A 322 -31.00 -23.74 -5.66
N VAL A 323 -31.59 -22.54 -5.64
CA VAL A 323 -32.54 -22.10 -6.67
C VAL A 323 -31.88 -22.10 -8.04
N ALA A 324 -30.69 -21.51 -8.16
CA ALA A 324 -29.94 -21.48 -9.41
C ALA A 324 -29.55 -22.88 -9.95
N ARG A 325 -29.59 -23.90 -9.08
CA ARG A 325 -29.32 -25.31 -9.41
C ARG A 325 -30.58 -26.17 -9.41
N GLU A 326 -31.76 -25.55 -9.38
CA GLU A 326 -33.08 -26.21 -9.41
C GLU A 326 -33.30 -27.20 -8.25
N ARG A 327 -32.62 -26.98 -7.12
CA ARG A 327 -32.77 -27.77 -5.89
C ARG A 327 -33.80 -27.09 -4.97
N PHE A 328 -35.02 -26.94 -5.46
CA PHE A 328 -36.05 -26.07 -4.86
C PHE A 328 -36.44 -26.45 -3.42
N VAL A 329 -36.54 -27.74 -3.09
CA VAL A 329 -36.85 -28.17 -1.71
C VAL A 329 -35.78 -27.69 -0.72
N ALA A 330 -34.49 -27.85 -1.08
CA ALA A 330 -33.39 -27.41 -0.23
C ALA A 330 -33.35 -25.88 -0.12
N ALA A 331 -33.63 -25.16 -1.21
CA ALA A 331 -33.73 -23.72 -1.19
C ALA A 331 -34.81 -23.21 -0.23
N ALA A 332 -36.04 -23.73 -0.36
CA ALA A 332 -37.17 -23.31 0.47
C ALA A 332 -36.92 -23.58 1.96
N ILE A 333 -36.34 -24.74 2.30
CA ILE A 333 -35.95 -25.06 3.69
C ILE A 333 -34.88 -24.09 4.20
N CYS A 334 -33.86 -23.77 3.40
CA CYS A 334 -32.82 -22.82 3.81
C CYS A 334 -33.40 -21.42 4.06
N VAL A 335 -34.35 -20.95 3.24
CA VAL A 335 -35.01 -19.66 3.47
C VAL A 335 -35.82 -19.68 4.76
N GLU A 336 -36.64 -20.72 4.94
CA GLU A 336 -37.44 -20.89 6.13
C GLU A 336 -36.60 -20.88 7.42
N GLU A 337 -35.49 -21.61 7.41
CA GLU A 337 -34.55 -21.62 8.52
C GLU A 337 -33.90 -20.25 8.74
N ALA A 338 -33.50 -19.55 7.68
CA ALA A 338 -32.95 -18.20 7.78
C ALA A 338 -33.96 -17.23 8.41
N ARG A 339 -35.24 -17.28 8.01
CA ARG A 339 -36.31 -16.48 8.63
C ARG A 339 -36.51 -16.78 10.10
N SER A 340 -36.41 -18.04 10.50
CA SER A 340 -36.51 -18.41 11.93
C SER A 340 -35.38 -17.85 12.79
N LEU A 341 -34.26 -17.51 12.17
CA LEU A 341 -33.12 -16.83 12.80
C LEU A 341 -33.24 -15.29 12.72
N GLY A 342 -34.37 -14.77 12.22
CA GLY A 342 -34.61 -13.33 12.08
C GLY A 342 -33.99 -12.71 10.82
N VAL A 343 -33.58 -13.52 9.84
CA VAL A 343 -33.09 -13.02 8.56
C VAL A 343 -34.26 -12.82 7.61
N ASP A 344 -34.57 -11.55 7.33
CA ASP A 344 -35.60 -11.15 6.38
C ASP A 344 -34.99 -10.29 5.27
N GLY A 345 -35.58 -10.35 4.08
CA GLY A 345 -35.14 -9.53 2.95
C GLY A 345 -35.86 -9.86 1.64
N GLU A 346 -36.04 -8.86 0.79
CA GLU A 346 -36.77 -8.99 -0.49
C GLU A 346 -36.16 -10.07 -1.41
N GLU A 347 -34.82 -10.17 -1.47
CA GLU A 347 -34.15 -11.24 -2.23
C GLU A 347 -34.44 -12.64 -1.67
N LEU A 348 -34.57 -12.75 -0.35
CA LEU A 348 -34.82 -14.01 0.33
C LEU A 348 -36.28 -14.45 0.11
N GLU A 349 -37.22 -13.52 0.18
CA GLU A 349 -38.63 -13.72 -0.23
C GLU A 349 -38.72 -14.18 -1.68
N ALA A 350 -38.09 -13.47 -2.62
CA ALA A 350 -38.09 -13.84 -4.04
C ALA A 350 -37.48 -15.24 -4.27
N THR A 351 -36.45 -15.61 -3.49
CA THR A 351 -35.85 -16.94 -3.53
C THR A 351 -36.82 -18.02 -3.05
N HIS A 352 -37.57 -17.75 -1.99
CA HIS A 352 -38.60 -18.65 -1.47
C HIS A 352 -39.77 -18.80 -2.44
N ASP A 353 -40.30 -17.70 -2.97
CA ASP A 353 -41.43 -17.70 -3.89
C ASP A 353 -41.09 -18.48 -5.15
N ARG A 354 -39.91 -18.22 -5.74
CA ARG A 354 -39.43 -18.98 -6.90
C ARG A 354 -39.28 -20.47 -6.60
N ALA A 355 -38.81 -20.84 -5.41
CA ALA A 355 -38.68 -22.23 -5.02
C ALA A 355 -40.04 -22.91 -4.81
N THR A 356 -40.99 -22.23 -4.17
CA THR A 356 -42.31 -22.79 -3.86
C THR A 356 -43.22 -22.83 -5.08
N GLU A 357 -43.16 -21.83 -5.97
CA GLU A 357 -43.83 -21.82 -7.27
C GLU A 357 -43.38 -23.01 -8.13
N ALA A 358 -42.06 -23.24 -8.22
CA ALA A 358 -41.51 -24.37 -8.98
C ALA A 358 -41.92 -25.74 -8.42
N LEU A 359 -42.20 -25.83 -7.11
CA LEU A 359 -42.66 -27.06 -6.46
C LEU A 359 -44.18 -27.23 -6.50
N GLY A 360 -44.95 -26.15 -6.64
CA GLY A 360 -46.41 -26.15 -6.73
C GLY A 360 -47.09 -26.92 -5.59
N GLU A 361 -48.08 -27.75 -5.93
CA GLU A 361 -48.84 -28.55 -4.94
C GLU A 361 -47.96 -29.54 -4.15
N THR A 362 -46.83 -29.97 -4.72
CA THR A 362 -45.91 -30.89 -4.04
C THR A 362 -45.33 -30.25 -2.78
N TRP A 363 -45.14 -28.93 -2.79
CA TRP A 363 -44.69 -28.19 -1.61
C TRP A 363 -45.72 -28.22 -0.47
N ALA A 364 -47.00 -27.95 -0.79
CA ALA A 364 -48.07 -28.00 0.19
C ALA A 364 -48.22 -29.41 0.81
N ARG A 365 -48.13 -30.45 -0.01
CA ARG A 365 -48.14 -31.84 0.47
C ARG A 365 -46.92 -32.17 1.33
N PHE A 366 -45.73 -31.71 0.93
CA PHE A 366 -44.51 -31.85 1.73
C PHE A 366 -44.67 -31.20 3.11
N ARG A 367 -45.20 -29.97 3.16
CA ARG A 367 -45.42 -29.24 4.42
C ARG A 367 -46.50 -29.86 5.32
N ALA A 368 -47.49 -30.53 4.74
CA ALA A 368 -48.46 -31.31 5.52
C ALA A 368 -47.82 -32.53 6.22
N VAL A 369 -46.75 -33.11 5.65
CA VAL A 369 -46.04 -34.27 6.22
C VAL A 369 -44.85 -33.84 7.09
N VAL A 370 -44.18 -32.76 6.71
CA VAL A 370 -43.02 -32.17 7.40
C VAL A 370 -43.34 -30.71 7.74
N PRO A 371 -44.03 -30.47 8.87
CA PRO A 371 -44.30 -29.13 9.35
C PRO A 371 -42.99 -28.36 9.53
N ALA A 372 -43.04 -27.05 9.38
CA ALA A 372 -41.89 -26.20 9.67
C ALA A 372 -41.58 -26.31 11.18
N SER A 373 -40.54 -27.05 11.53
CA SER A 373 -40.09 -27.20 12.91
C SER A 373 -39.16 -26.05 13.24
N PHE A 374 -39.71 -24.98 13.82
CA PHE A 374 -38.92 -23.91 14.45
C PHE A 374 -39.07 -24.05 15.96
N GLY A 375 -37.94 -24.22 16.65
CA GLY A 375 -37.86 -24.88 17.96
C GLY A 375 -38.38 -24.12 19.18
N GLU A 376 -38.92 -24.87 20.13
CA GLU A 376 -38.36 -24.92 21.48
C GLU A 376 -37.26 -26.01 21.47
N ARG A 377 -35.98 -25.60 21.51
CA ARG A 377 -34.89 -26.39 22.10
C ARG A 377 -33.65 -25.55 22.32
#